data_AF-A0A0P7W2P9-F1
#
_entry.id   AF-A0A0P7W2P9-F1
#
_cell.length_a   1.000
_cell.length_b   1.000
_cell.length_c   1.000
_cell.angle_alpha   90.00
_cell.angle_beta   90.00
_cell.angle_gamma   90.00
#
_symmetry.space_group_name_H-M   'P 1'
#
loop_
_entity.id
_entity.type
_entity.pdbx_description
1 polymer ?
#
loop_
_entity_poly.entity_id
_entity_poly.type
_entity_poly.pdbx_seq_one_letter_code
_entity_poly.pdbx_strand_id
1 'polypeptide(L)'
;MIKAEIARLRREAEIRTKVDLDRILEEYARFAFAGLSKFIRIDQQGQPILDLSRCGPEELDLLAELRVDGDGRIRRIKIKQLDKLKALEALGKHLGLGENAGNAPPLLPALAEHRPAPAAPDRPRSRS
;
A
#
# COMPACT_ATOMS: atom_id res chain seq x y z
N MET A 1 -38.53 8.92 7.75
CA MET A 1 -38.11 9.07 9.15
C MET A 1 -36.81 8.33 9.45
N ILE A 2 -36.75 7.00 9.39
CA ILE A 2 -35.53 6.21 9.75
C ILE A 2 -34.28 6.57 8.93
N LYS A 3 -34.38 6.68 7.59
CA LYS A 3 -33.21 7.02 6.73
C LYS A 3 -32.62 8.41 7.06
N ALA A 4 -33.45 9.37 7.41
CA ALA A 4 -33.01 10.72 7.76
C ALA A 4 -32.27 10.74 9.10
N GLU A 5 -32.75 9.96 10.07
CA GLU A 5 -32.10 9.83 11.38
C GLU A 5 -30.75 9.12 11.28
N ILE A 6 -30.64 8.08 10.45
CA ILE A 6 -29.35 7.41 10.16
C ILE A 6 -28.36 8.40 9.50
N ALA A 7 -28.83 9.22 8.57
CA ALA A 7 -27.98 10.22 7.91
C ALA A 7 -27.49 11.29 8.89
N ARG A 8 -28.36 11.75 9.81
CA ARG A 8 -27.99 12.70 10.88
C ARG A 8 -26.90 12.13 11.78
N LEU A 9 -27.08 10.90 12.28
CA LEU A 9 -26.12 10.25 13.16
C LEU A 9 -24.76 10.00 12.47
N ARG A 10 -24.76 9.66 11.18
CA ARG A 10 -23.52 9.53 10.39
C ARG A 10 -22.78 10.86 10.29
N ARG A 11 -23.50 11.94 9.97
CA ARG A 11 -22.91 13.27 9.85
C ARG A 11 -22.35 13.80 11.17
N GLU A 12 -23.02 13.54 12.28
CA GLU A 12 -22.51 13.87 13.63
C GLU A 12 -21.25 13.08 13.97
N ALA A 13 -21.17 11.81 13.56
CA ALA A 13 -19.97 11.00 13.72
C ALA A 13 -18.81 11.56 12.88
N GLU A 14 -19.04 11.85 11.60
CA GLU A 14 -18.05 12.45 10.68
C GLU A 14 -17.49 13.76 11.23
N ILE A 15 -18.35 14.66 11.72
CA ILE A 15 -17.92 15.94 12.30
C ILE A 15 -17.06 15.74 13.55
N ARG A 16 -17.47 14.82 14.45
CA ARG A 16 -16.76 14.58 15.71
C ARG A 16 -15.40 13.92 15.49
N THR A 17 -15.29 12.98 14.55
CA THR A 17 -14.05 12.25 14.26
C THR A 17 -13.16 12.98 13.26
N LYS A 18 -13.71 13.89 12.44
CA LYS A 18 -13.05 14.46 11.25
C LYS A 18 -12.55 13.38 10.29
N VAL A 19 -13.24 12.23 10.27
CA VAL A 19 -12.96 11.11 9.39
C VAL A 19 -14.21 10.88 8.56
N ASP A 20 -14.11 11.16 7.27
CA ASP A 20 -15.13 10.88 6.27
C ASP A 20 -14.71 9.69 5.38
N LEU A 21 -15.57 9.34 4.44
CA LEU A 21 -15.34 8.24 3.53
C LEU A 21 -14.10 8.48 2.65
N ASP A 22 -13.91 9.69 2.16
CA ASP A 22 -12.79 10.05 1.29
C ASP A 22 -11.47 9.87 2.03
N ARG A 23 -11.40 10.33 3.29
CA ARG A 23 -10.23 10.13 4.14
C ARG A 23 -9.93 8.64 4.36
N ILE A 24 -10.94 7.82 4.60
CA ILE A 24 -10.76 6.36 4.76
C ILE A 24 -10.22 5.72 3.47
N LEU A 25 -10.72 6.14 2.31
CA LEU A 25 -10.27 5.63 1.01
C LEU A 25 -8.83 6.05 0.72
N GLU A 26 -8.44 7.28 1.03
CA GLU A 26 -7.06 7.75 0.95
C GLU A 26 -6.10 6.91 1.81
N GLU A 27 -6.49 6.63 3.05
CA GLU A 27 -5.72 5.78 3.96
C GLU A 27 -5.57 4.38 3.38
N TYR A 28 -6.67 3.75 2.96
CA TYR A 28 -6.63 2.42 2.33
C TYR A 28 -5.77 2.38 1.08
N ALA A 29 -5.87 3.39 0.20
CA ALA A 29 -5.05 3.49 -0.99
C ALA A 29 -3.56 3.60 -0.63
N ARG A 30 -3.21 4.39 0.39
CA ARG A 30 -1.83 4.51 0.85
C ARG A 30 -1.27 3.17 1.29
N PHE A 31 -1.99 2.42 2.14
CA PHE A 31 -1.57 1.08 2.56
C PHE A 31 -1.51 0.09 1.40
N ALA A 32 -2.50 0.13 0.51
CA ALA A 32 -2.61 -0.77 -0.63
C ALA A 32 -1.48 -0.59 -1.64
N PHE A 33 -1.08 0.65 -1.92
CA PHE A 33 -0.11 0.97 -2.97
C PHE A 33 1.29 1.29 -2.45
N ALA A 34 1.50 1.33 -1.14
CA ALA A 34 2.84 1.41 -0.57
C ALA A 34 3.70 0.19 -0.94
N GLY A 35 4.96 0.48 -1.27
CA GLY A 35 5.99 -0.49 -1.63
C GLY A 35 7.15 -0.47 -0.63
N LEU A 36 7.64 -1.66 -0.26
CA LEU A 36 8.72 -1.80 0.73
C LEU A 36 10.11 -1.45 0.18
N SER A 37 10.26 -1.29 -1.13
CA SER A 37 11.54 -0.97 -1.78
C SER A 37 12.16 0.35 -1.31
N LYS A 38 11.35 1.29 -0.83
CA LYS A 38 11.84 2.58 -0.30
C LYS A 38 12.63 2.42 1.01
N PHE A 39 12.38 1.36 1.78
CA PHE A 39 13.04 1.11 3.07
C PHE A 39 14.31 0.27 2.95
N ILE A 40 14.61 -0.28 1.77
CA ILE A 40 15.68 -1.27 1.59
C ILE A 40 16.64 -0.79 0.50
N ARG A 41 17.91 -0.69 0.86
CA ARG A 41 19.01 -0.49 -0.09
C ARG A 41 19.83 -1.76 -0.21
N ILE A 42 20.27 -2.09 -1.42
CA ILE A 42 21.22 -3.18 -1.63
C ILE A 42 22.63 -2.60 -1.65
N ASP A 43 23.55 -3.18 -0.88
CA ASP A 43 24.96 -2.78 -0.91
C ASP A 43 25.74 -3.43 -2.06
N GLN A 44 27.03 -3.12 -2.17
CA GLN A 44 27.91 -3.64 -3.22
C GLN A 44 28.08 -5.17 -3.18
N GLN A 45 27.73 -5.81 -2.06
CA GLN A 45 27.83 -7.25 -1.82
C GLN A 45 26.47 -7.94 -1.99
N GLY A 46 25.44 -7.20 -2.42
CA GLY A 46 24.09 -7.74 -2.62
C GLY A 46 23.29 -7.89 -1.33
N GLN A 47 23.77 -7.36 -0.20
CA GLN A 47 23.08 -7.48 1.09
C GLN A 47 22.03 -6.37 1.25
N PRO A 48 20.81 -6.70 1.73
CA PRO A 48 19.80 -5.71 2.04
C PRO A 48 20.14 -4.95 3.34
N ILE A 49 20.21 -3.64 3.23
CA ILE A 49 20.38 -2.68 4.31
C ILE A 49 19.07 -1.93 4.50
N LEU A 50 18.59 -1.86 5.74
CA LEU A 50 17.47 -0.99 6.09
C LEU A 50 17.94 0.47 6.02
N ASP A 51 17.29 1.26 5.17
CA ASP A 51 17.58 2.68 5.01
C ASP A 51 16.30 3.48 5.22
N LEU A 52 16.13 4.03 6.42
CA LEU A 52 15.00 4.87 6.79
C LEU A 52 15.29 6.36 6.61
N SER A 53 16.50 6.73 6.13
CA SER A 53 16.93 8.14 6.06
C SER A 53 16.08 8.99 5.11
N ARG A 54 15.35 8.33 4.21
CA ARG A 54 14.48 8.96 3.19
C ARG A 54 12.99 8.79 3.49
N CYS A 55 12.65 8.27 4.66
CA CYS A 55 11.27 8.03 5.08
C CYS A 55 10.79 9.21 5.93
N GLY A 56 9.67 9.80 5.53
CA GLY A 56 8.90 10.70 6.36
C GLY A 56 8.02 9.92 7.35
N PRO A 57 7.37 10.63 8.30
CA PRO A 57 6.53 10.01 9.31
C PRO A 57 5.44 9.10 8.72
N GLU A 58 4.76 9.57 7.67
CA GLU A 58 3.65 8.84 7.04
C GLU A 58 4.05 7.48 6.47
N GLU A 59 5.30 7.33 6.01
CA GLU A 59 5.78 6.05 5.48
C GLU A 59 6.25 5.12 6.60
N LEU A 60 6.75 5.67 7.70
CA LEU A 60 7.12 4.89 8.87
C LEU A 60 5.88 4.32 9.56
N ASP A 61 4.76 5.04 9.55
CA ASP A 61 3.46 4.60 10.08
C ASP A 61 2.89 3.37 9.34
N LEU A 62 3.42 3.05 8.15
CA LEU A 62 3.06 1.84 7.39
C LEU A 62 3.70 0.56 7.95
N LEU A 63 4.72 0.69 8.79
CA LEU A 63 5.47 -0.42 9.37
C LEU A 63 4.71 -0.97 10.58
N ALA A 64 4.22 -2.20 10.48
CA ALA A 64 3.52 -2.86 11.58
C ALA A 64 4.49 -3.43 12.64
N GLU A 65 5.71 -3.80 12.22
CA GLU A 65 6.74 -4.34 13.10
C GLU A 65 8.12 -4.10 12.47
N LEU A 66 9.08 -3.61 13.26
CA LEU A 66 10.49 -3.51 12.91
C LEU A 66 11.32 -4.23 13.97
N ARG A 67 12.04 -5.27 13.57
CA ARG A 67 13.05 -5.92 14.42
C ARG A 67 14.43 -5.76 13.81
N VAL A 68 15.39 -5.42 14.65
CA VAL A 68 16.81 -5.27 14.30
C VAL A 68 17.59 -6.17 15.25
N ASP A 69 18.07 -7.31 14.73
CA ASP A 69 18.92 -8.23 15.48
C ASP A 69 20.39 -8.08 15.01
N GLY A 70 21.30 -7.74 15.93
CA GLY A 70 22.75 -7.83 15.73
C GLY A 70 23.62 -6.73 16.37
N ASP A 71 24.90 -7.05 16.59
CA ASP A 71 25.95 -6.18 17.12
C ASP A 71 26.45 -5.16 16.08
N GLY A 72 25.57 -4.27 15.61
CA GLY A 72 25.91 -3.19 14.67
C GLY A 72 25.98 -3.58 13.19
N ARG A 73 25.68 -4.84 12.83
CA ARG A 73 25.45 -5.27 11.44
C ARG A 73 24.10 -5.96 11.32
N ILE A 74 23.21 -5.36 10.54
CA ILE A 74 21.84 -5.81 10.29
C ILE A 74 21.90 -7.20 9.62
N ARG A 75 21.46 -8.26 10.32
CA ARG A 75 21.44 -9.63 9.76
C ARG A 75 20.06 -10.12 9.36
N ARG A 76 18.99 -9.53 9.92
CA ARG A 76 17.61 -9.89 9.57
C ARG A 76 16.69 -8.71 9.85
N ILE A 77 16.10 -8.16 8.80
CA ILE A 77 15.03 -7.17 8.90
C ILE A 77 13.73 -7.91 8.64
N LYS A 78 12.83 -7.93 9.62
CA LYS A 78 11.45 -8.35 9.39
C LYS A 78 10.60 -7.10 9.34
N ILE A 79 10.14 -6.74 8.14
CA ILE A 79 9.12 -5.71 7.96
C ILE A 79 7.80 -6.42 7.72
N LYS A 80 6.82 -6.16 8.59
CA LYS A 80 5.42 -6.46 8.28
C LYS A 80 4.76 -5.17 7.82
N GLN A 81 4.23 -5.15 6.61
CA GLN A 81 3.31 -4.10 6.19
C GLN A 81 1.93 -4.39 6.82
N LEU A 82 1.11 -3.35 7.02
CA LEU A 82 -0.32 -3.55 7.25
C LEU A 82 -0.92 -4.42 6.14
N ASP A 83 -2.02 -5.12 6.43
CA ASP A 83 -2.61 -6.14 5.55
C ASP A 83 -3.11 -5.53 4.22
N LYS A 84 -2.19 -5.42 3.26
CA LYS A 84 -2.37 -4.82 1.93
C LYS A 84 -3.48 -5.50 1.14
N LEU A 85 -3.68 -6.80 1.32
CA LEU A 85 -4.75 -7.54 0.67
C LEU A 85 -6.12 -7.09 1.19
N LYS A 86 -6.28 -6.94 2.50
CA LYS A 86 -7.53 -6.40 3.08
C LYS A 86 -7.81 -4.97 2.64
N ALA A 87 -6.79 -4.13 2.52
CA ALA A 87 -6.95 -2.76 2.03
C ALA A 87 -7.45 -2.73 0.58
N LEU A 88 -6.84 -3.53 -0.31
CA LEU A 88 -7.27 -3.67 -1.69
C LEU A 88 -8.69 -4.26 -1.82
N GLU A 89 -9.04 -5.23 -0.98
CA GLU A 89 -10.38 -5.82 -0.95
C GLU A 89 -11.44 -4.80 -0.54
N ALA A 90 -11.17 -3.97 0.48
CA ALA A 90 -12.07 -2.90 0.90
C ALA A 90 -12.28 -1.86 -0.21
N LEU A 91 -11.21 -1.46 -0.90
CA LEU A 91 -11.29 -0.55 -2.06
C LEU A 91 -12.06 -1.18 -3.21
N GLY A 92 -11.79 -2.45 -3.53
CA GLY A 92 -12.52 -3.18 -4.57
C GLY A 92 -14.01 -3.28 -4.28
N LYS A 93 -14.40 -3.56 -3.02
CA LYS A 93 -15.80 -3.55 -2.58
C LYS A 93 -16.45 -2.18 -2.74
N HIS A 94 -15.74 -1.11 -2.39
CA HIS A 94 -16.22 0.26 -2.59
C HIS A 94 -16.43 0.59 -4.08
N LEU A 95 -15.55 0.10 -4.95
CA LEU A 95 -15.63 0.25 -6.42
C LEU A 95 -16.58 -0.75 -7.10
N GLY A 96 -17.23 -1.64 -6.35
CA GLY A 96 -18.16 -2.63 -6.90
C GLY A 96 -17.50 -3.85 -7.58
N LEU A 97 -16.25 -4.16 -7.26
CA LEU A 97 -15.47 -5.28 -7.83
C LEU A 97 -15.65 -6.63 -7.11
N GLY A 98 -16.49 -6.69 -6.06
CA GLY A 98 -16.76 -7.90 -5.27
C GLY A 98 -17.83 -8.84 -5.86
N GLU A 99 -18.20 -9.89 -5.13
CA GLU A 99 -19.00 -11.08 -5.54
C GLU A 99 -20.39 -10.82 -6.17
N ASN A 100 -20.79 -9.58 -6.42
CA ASN A 100 -21.92 -9.22 -7.28
C ASN A 100 -21.40 -8.57 -8.57
N ALA A 101 -20.68 -9.33 -9.39
CA ALA A 101 -20.19 -8.91 -10.72
C ALA A 101 -21.32 -8.75 -11.78
N GLY A 102 -22.57 -8.56 -11.36
CA GLY A 102 -23.71 -8.36 -12.26
C GLY A 102 -23.81 -6.94 -12.83
N ASN A 103 -23.07 -5.97 -12.27
CA ASN A 103 -23.11 -4.56 -12.72
C ASN A 103 -21.75 -3.86 -12.63
N ALA A 104 -20.64 -4.62 -12.61
CA ALA A 104 -19.31 -4.03 -12.62
C ALA A 104 -19.08 -3.31 -13.98
N PRO A 105 -18.61 -2.06 -14.00
CA PRO A 105 -18.21 -1.41 -15.26
C PRO A 105 -17.14 -2.27 -15.93
N PRO A 106 -17.14 -2.39 -17.27
CA PRO A 106 -16.18 -3.25 -17.96
C PRO A 106 -14.75 -2.74 -17.70
N LEU A 107 -14.01 -3.46 -16.86
CA LEU A 107 -12.61 -3.17 -16.52
C LEU A 107 -11.62 -3.59 -17.62
N LEU A 108 -12.10 -4.26 -18.66
CA LEU A 108 -11.28 -4.94 -19.65
C LEU A 108 -10.69 -4.06 -20.77
N PRO A 109 -11.18 -2.84 -21.12
CA PRO A 109 -10.51 -2.05 -22.16
C PRO A 109 -9.13 -1.55 -21.73
N ALA A 110 -8.96 -1.14 -20.45
CA ALA A 110 -7.74 -0.47 -19.99
C ALA A 110 -6.59 -1.43 -19.62
N LEU A 111 -6.90 -2.68 -19.22
CA LEU A 111 -5.89 -3.68 -18.88
C LEU A 111 -5.19 -4.26 -20.10
N ALA A 112 -5.81 -4.21 -21.28
CA ALA A 112 -5.20 -4.65 -22.53
C ALA A 112 -4.07 -3.72 -23.00
N GLU A 113 -4.11 -2.44 -22.61
CA GLU A 113 -3.14 -1.43 -23.05
C GLU A 113 -1.91 -1.36 -22.15
N HIS A 114 -2.01 -1.80 -20.89
CA HIS A 114 -0.88 -1.80 -19.95
C HIS A 114 0.01 -3.03 -20.14
N ARG A 115 0.69 -3.12 -21.29
CA ARG A 115 1.80 -4.07 -21.46
C ARG A 115 2.95 -3.61 -20.55
N PRO A 116 3.44 -4.44 -19.61
CA PRO A 116 4.64 -4.08 -18.86
C PRO A 116 5.77 -3.82 -19.84
N ALA A 117 6.51 -2.72 -19.64
CA ALA A 117 7.68 -2.40 -20.45
C ALA A 117 8.61 -3.62 -20.47
N PRO A 118 9.20 -3.99 -21.62
CA PRO A 118 10.11 -5.11 -21.69
C PRO A 118 11.21 -4.92 -20.65
N ALA A 119 11.53 -5.98 -19.90
CA ALA A 119 12.61 -5.97 -18.94
C ALA A 119 13.87 -5.42 -19.62
N ALA A 120 14.52 -4.43 -18.99
CA ALA A 120 15.74 -3.84 -19.53
C ALA A 120 16.76 -4.96 -19.80
N PRO A 121 17.46 -4.94 -20.94
CA PRO A 121 18.43 -5.97 -21.25
C PRO A 121 19.48 -6.04 -20.14
N ASP A 122 19.85 -7.28 -19.77
CA ASP A 122 20.91 -7.55 -18.80
C ASP A 122 22.13 -6.69 -19.16
N ARG A 123 22.48 -5.74 -18.28
CA ARG A 123 23.71 -4.97 -18.46
C ARG A 123 24.87 -5.98 -18.49
N PRO A 124 25.75 -5.96 -19.50
CA PRO A 124 26.89 -6.86 -19.52
C PRO A 124 27.68 -6.62 -18.24
N ARG A 125 27.93 -7.70 -17.49
CA ARG A 125 28.85 -7.67 -16.36
C ARG A 125 30.19 -7.21 -16.91
N SER A 126 30.57 -5.96 -16.65
CA SER A 126 31.88 -5.44 -17.00
C SER A 126 32.92 -6.31 -16.29
N ARG A 127 33.61 -7.16 -17.05
CA ARG A 127 34.84 -7.77 -16.60
C ARG A 127 35.90 -6.67 -16.58
N SER A 128 36.34 -6.29 -15.40
CA SER A 128 37.64 -5.64 -15.15
C SER A 128 38.12 -6.15 -13.81
#